data_AF-A0A183ENW6-F1
#
_entry.id   AF-A0A183ENW6-F1
#
_cell.length_a   1.000
_cell.length_b   1.000
_cell.length_c   1.000
_cell.angle_alpha   90.00
_cell.angle_beta   90.00
_cell.angle_gamma   90.00
#
_symmetry.space_group_name_H-M   'P 1'
#
loop_
_entity.id
_entity.type
_entity.pdbx_description
1 polymer ?
#
loop_
_entity_poly.entity_id
_entity_poly.type
_entity_poly.pdbx_seq_one_letter_code
_entity_poly.pdbx_strand_id
1 'polypeptide(L)'
;MTARNAFKSVQIQIIDIFSALKYNDLKTSDWLQLERDLKAAKEWKLKEVERCIVQKFIANVNEENCIAVWRLCARYMPEEAKKVSVDLPGIECRTLVFEYVLYTVNETVVSGRNLDFFRLKHEHLYEILDADLLNVDNELEVWLLLRRWILADRKNRLRLFRKLIKSVRYYQLNDKQVRFY
;
A
#
# COMPACT_ATOMS: atom_id res chain seq x y z
N MET A 1 30.38 -2.45 2.49
CA MET A 1 29.64 -3.12 1.39
C MET A 1 30.63 -3.30 0.23
N THR A 2 31.09 -4.54 -0.03
CA THR A 2 32.23 -4.83 -0.93
C THR A 2 31.80 -4.86 -2.41
N ALA A 3 32.69 -4.43 -3.32
CA ALA A 3 32.43 -4.36 -4.77
C ALA A 3 31.90 -5.67 -5.38
N ARG A 4 32.29 -6.82 -4.82
CA ARG A 4 31.83 -8.16 -5.20
C ARG A 4 30.32 -8.38 -4.96
N ASN A 5 29.75 -7.77 -3.92
CA ASN A 5 28.32 -7.88 -3.60
C ASN A 5 27.49 -6.98 -4.52
N ALA A 6 28.01 -5.81 -4.89
CA ALA A 6 27.37 -4.93 -5.87
C ALA A 6 27.28 -5.59 -7.25
N PHE A 7 28.37 -6.22 -7.71
CA PHE A 7 28.39 -6.91 -9.01
C PHE A 7 27.39 -8.06 -9.08
N LYS A 8 27.30 -8.90 -8.03
CA LYS A 8 26.29 -9.96 -7.95
C LYS A 8 24.86 -9.41 -7.97
N SER A 9 24.59 -8.33 -7.26
CA SER A 9 23.26 -7.70 -7.24
C SER A 9 22.83 -7.20 -8.62
N VAL A 10 23.76 -6.62 -9.40
CA VAL A 10 23.48 -6.15 -10.76
C VAL A 10 23.24 -7.32 -11.71
N GLN A 11 24.00 -8.40 -11.59
CA GLN A 11 23.76 -9.60 -12.39
C GLN A 11 22.38 -10.22 -12.14
N ILE A 12 21.95 -10.30 -10.88
CA ILE A 12 20.61 -10.82 -10.52
C ILE A 12 19.51 -9.94 -11.15
N GLN A 13 19.63 -8.62 -10.99
CA GLN A 13 18.69 -7.66 -11.58
C GLN A 13 18.55 -7.82 -13.11
N ILE A 14 19.68 -7.95 -13.81
CA ILE A 14 19.65 -8.17 -15.26
C ILE A 14 18.91 -9.48 -15.58
N ILE A 15 19.21 -10.57 -14.87
CA ILE A 15 18.56 -11.86 -15.11
C ILE A 15 17.05 -11.78 -14.89
N ASP A 16 16.60 -11.10 -13.84
CA ASP A 16 15.16 -10.95 -13.53
C ASP A 16 14.45 -10.09 -14.58
N ILE A 17 15.03 -8.97 -15.01
CA ILE A 17 14.45 -8.12 -16.06
C ILE A 17 14.35 -8.87 -17.39
N PHE A 18 15.39 -9.61 -17.78
CA PHE A 18 15.34 -10.43 -19.00
C PHE A 18 14.33 -11.58 -18.88
N SER A 19 14.18 -12.16 -17.69
CA SER A 19 13.17 -13.21 -17.44
C SER A 19 11.76 -12.65 -17.57
N ALA A 20 11.51 -11.46 -17.02
CA ALA A 20 10.22 -10.76 -17.17
C ALA A 20 9.92 -10.44 -18.63
N LEU A 21 10.91 -9.94 -19.39
CA LEU A 21 10.73 -9.62 -20.81
C LEU A 21 10.44 -10.86 -21.69
N LYS A 22 11.08 -12.00 -21.38
CA LYS A 22 10.99 -13.20 -22.22
C LYS A 22 9.84 -14.14 -21.83
N TYR A 23 9.57 -14.26 -20.53
CA TYR A 23 8.67 -15.27 -19.98
C TYR A 23 7.47 -14.66 -19.24
N ASN A 24 7.41 -13.33 -19.09
CA ASN A 24 6.43 -12.64 -18.27
C ASN A 24 6.40 -13.13 -16.81
N ASP A 25 7.56 -13.55 -16.30
CA ASP A 25 7.74 -14.01 -14.92
C ASP A 25 9.11 -13.59 -14.38
N LEU A 26 9.16 -13.40 -13.05
CA LEU A 26 10.36 -13.06 -12.29
C LEU A 26 10.79 -14.27 -11.48
N LYS A 27 12.10 -14.53 -11.46
CA LYS A 27 12.66 -15.65 -10.69
C LYS A 27 12.70 -15.32 -9.20
N THR A 28 12.93 -14.06 -8.86
CA THR A 28 12.94 -13.60 -7.48
C THR A 28 11.53 -13.39 -6.92
N SER A 29 11.37 -13.69 -5.63
CA SER A 29 10.25 -13.29 -4.78
C SER A 29 10.69 -12.40 -3.61
N ASP A 30 11.99 -12.07 -3.53
CA ASP A 30 12.54 -11.22 -2.48
C ASP A 30 12.09 -9.77 -2.65
N TRP A 31 11.48 -9.20 -1.60
CA TRP A 31 10.91 -7.86 -1.63
C TRP A 31 11.93 -6.78 -2.02
N LEU A 32 13.13 -6.83 -1.43
CA LEU A 32 14.16 -5.83 -1.66
C LEU A 32 14.70 -5.90 -3.09
N GLN A 33 14.85 -7.11 -3.64
CA GLN A 33 15.24 -7.32 -5.02
C GLN A 33 14.15 -6.82 -5.98
N LEU A 34 12.87 -7.13 -5.72
CA LEU A 34 11.75 -6.62 -6.52
C LEU A 34 11.68 -5.09 -6.53
N GLU A 35 11.95 -4.42 -5.41
CA GLU A 35 12.02 -2.95 -5.36
C GLU A 35 13.16 -2.38 -6.23
N ARG A 36 14.33 -3.03 -6.22
CA ARG A 36 15.47 -2.63 -7.06
C ARG A 36 15.14 -2.82 -8.53
N ASP A 37 14.52 -3.93 -8.88
CA ASP A 37 14.16 -4.25 -10.26
C ASP A 37 13.06 -3.33 -10.75
N LEU A 38 12.09 -2.95 -9.90
CA LEU A 38 11.06 -1.98 -10.26
C LEU A 38 11.69 -0.60 -10.54
N LYS A 39 12.67 -0.20 -9.73
CA LYS A 39 13.40 1.05 -9.95
C LYS A 39 14.16 1.02 -11.27
N ALA A 40 14.88 -0.06 -11.57
CA ALA A 40 15.61 -0.21 -12.83
C ALA A 40 14.68 -0.26 -14.04
N ALA A 41 13.58 -1.03 -13.96
CA ALA A 41 12.55 -1.09 -15.00
C ALA A 41 12.00 0.30 -15.32
N LYS A 42 11.73 1.11 -14.29
CA LYS A 42 11.29 2.50 -14.45
C LYS A 42 12.34 3.38 -15.11
N GLU A 43 13.59 3.30 -14.67
CA GLU A 43 14.70 4.06 -15.26
C GLU A 43 14.90 3.71 -16.73
N TRP A 44 14.71 2.44 -17.09
CA TRP A 44 14.81 1.92 -18.45
C TRP A 44 13.50 2.03 -19.25
N LYS A 45 12.44 2.58 -18.64
CA LYS A 45 11.10 2.79 -19.24
C LYS A 45 10.44 1.50 -19.74
N LEU A 46 10.64 0.39 -19.01
CA LEU A 46 10.13 -0.94 -19.33
C LEU A 46 8.76 -1.19 -18.68
N LYS A 47 7.69 -0.60 -19.22
CA LYS A 47 6.34 -0.66 -18.65
C LYS A 47 5.79 -2.07 -18.41
N GLU A 48 6.07 -3.02 -19.31
CA GLU A 48 5.60 -4.40 -19.16
C GLU A 48 6.32 -5.13 -18.00
N VAL A 49 7.61 -4.83 -17.79
CA VAL A 49 8.38 -5.34 -16.66
C VAL A 49 7.88 -4.71 -15.35
N GLU A 50 7.60 -3.40 -15.35
CA GLU A 50 6.96 -2.74 -14.20
C GLU A 50 5.66 -3.46 -13.81
N ARG A 51 4.80 -3.77 -14.78
CA ARG A 51 3.54 -4.49 -14.53
C ARG A 51 3.78 -5.89 -13.94
N CYS A 52 4.70 -6.66 -14.51
CA CYS A 52 5.05 -8.01 -14.02
C CYS A 52 5.55 -7.96 -12.56
N ILE A 53 6.41 -7.00 -12.23
CA ILE A 53 6.92 -6.81 -10.86
C ILE A 53 5.79 -6.44 -9.89
N VAL A 54 4.89 -5.53 -10.28
CA VAL A 54 3.74 -5.15 -9.46
C VAL A 54 2.84 -6.37 -9.20
N GLN A 55 2.57 -7.19 -10.23
CA GLN A 55 1.79 -8.43 -10.05
C GLN A 55 2.44 -9.40 -9.06
N LYS A 56 3.78 -9.49 -9.06
CA LYS A 56 4.52 -10.30 -8.07
C LYS A 56 4.37 -9.76 -6.64
N PHE A 57 4.36 -8.44 -6.46
CA PHE A 57 4.07 -7.83 -5.16
C PHE A 57 2.65 -8.17 -4.67
N ILE A 58 1.67 -8.11 -5.57
CA ILE A 58 0.27 -8.42 -5.26
C ILE A 58 0.09 -9.89 -4.89
N ALA A 59 0.73 -10.80 -5.63
CA ALA A 59 0.68 -12.24 -5.35
C ALA A 59 1.26 -12.61 -3.97
N ASN A 60 2.14 -11.76 -3.41
CA ASN A 60 2.78 -11.96 -2.11
C ASN A 60 2.30 -10.96 -1.05
N VAL A 61 1.10 -10.39 -1.23
CA VAL A 61 0.51 -9.47 -0.26
C VAL A 61 0.21 -10.18 1.06
N ASN A 62 0.47 -9.50 2.17
CA ASN A 62 0.19 -9.97 3.52
C ASN A 62 -0.10 -8.78 4.45
N GLU A 63 -0.41 -9.07 5.70
CA GLU A 63 -0.79 -8.11 6.74
C GLU A 63 0.28 -7.03 7.03
N GLU A 64 1.56 -7.33 6.80
CA GLU A 64 2.67 -6.40 7.06
C GLU A 64 2.92 -5.47 5.88
N ASN A 65 2.74 -5.95 4.65
CA ASN A 65 3.09 -5.23 3.42
C ASN A 65 1.88 -4.67 2.65
N CYS A 66 0.63 -4.97 3.05
CA CYS A 66 -0.58 -4.62 2.29
C CYS A 66 -0.67 -3.13 1.94
N ILE A 67 -0.35 -2.24 2.88
CA ILE A 67 -0.34 -0.79 2.66
C ILE A 67 0.73 -0.38 1.65
N ALA A 68 1.92 -0.99 1.69
CA ALA A 68 2.98 -0.72 0.73
C ALA A 68 2.59 -1.19 -0.68
N VAL A 69 2.05 -2.42 -0.79
CA VAL A 69 1.56 -2.98 -2.06
C VAL A 69 0.45 -2.12 -2.64
N TRP A 70 -0.55 -1.72 -1.84
CA TRP A 70 -1.64 -0.86 -2.29
C TRP A 70 -1.13 0.48 -2.88
N ARG A 71 -0.20 1.13 -2.17
CA ARG A 71 0.42 2.38 -2.65
C ARG A 71 1.23 2.17 -3.92
N LEU A 72 1.85 1.00 -4.08
CA LEU A 72 2.59 0.63 -5.26
C LEU A 72 1.63 0.47 -6.45
N CYS A 73 0.50 -0.22 -6.26
CA CYS A 73 -0.56 -0.31 -7.26
C CYS A 73 -1.05 1.07 -7.71
N ALA A 74 -1.36 1.97 -6.76
CA ALA A 74 -1.81 3.34 -7.07
C ALA A 74 -0.79 4.16 -7.88
N ARG A 75 0.50 3.81 -7.80
CA ARG A 75 1.58 4.54 -8.49
C ARG A 75 1.92 3.99 -9.87
N TYR A 76 1.85 2.67 -10.05
CA TYR A 76 2.37 1.99 -11.24
C TYR A 76 1.27 1.36 -12.11
N MET A 77 0.04 1.28 -11.63
CA MET A 77 -1.12 0.84 -12.41
C MET A 77 -2.03 2.05 -12.68
N PRO A 78 -1.82 2.82 -13.77
CA PRO A 78 -2.69 3.93 -14.10
C PRO A 78 -4.11 3.46 -14.44
N GLU A 79 -5.10 4.23 -13.99
CA GLU A 79 -6.56 4.08 -14.22
C GLU A 79 -6.96 4.03 -15.71
N GLU A 80 -6.04 4.36 -16.61
CA GLU A 80 -6.23 4.38 -18.08
C GLU A 80 -6.38 2.97 -18.69
N ALA A 81 -6.20 1.91 -17.90
CA ALA A 81 -6.64 0.55 -18.26
C ALA A 81 -8.18 0.37 -18.30
N LYS A 82 -8.96 1.47 -18.25
CA LYS A 82 -10.43 1.48 -18.35
C LYS A 82 -10.99 1.19 -19.75
N LYS A 83 -10.15 1.20 -20.80
CA LYS A 83 -10.59 0.85 -22.15
C LYS A 83 -9.53 0.02 -22.83
N VAL A 84 -9.81 -1.28 -22.95
CA VAL A 84 -9.41 -2.23 -24.00
C VAL A 84 -9.21 -3.58 -23.32
N SER A 85 -9.95 -4.56 -23.83
CA SER A 85 -9.95 -6.00 -23.50
C SER A 85 -10.54 -6.40 -22.13
N VAL A 86 -11.49 -7.32 -22.22
CA VAL A 86 -12.17 -8.08 -21.16
C VAL A 86 -11.21 -9.02 -20.41
N ASP A 87 -9.89 -8.86 -20.62
CA ASP A 87 -8.84 -9.80 -20.18
C ASP A 87 -7.72 -9.14 -19.35
N LEU A 88 -7.82 -7.85 -18.97
CA LEU A 88 -6.78 -7.16 -18.18
C LEU A 88 -7.18 -6.93 -16.69
N PRO A 89 -6.58 -7.66 -15.73
CA PRO A 89 -6.96 -7.65 -14.30
C PRO A 89 -6.49 -6.41 -13.49
N GLY A 90 -5.92 -5.38 -14.12
CA GLY A 90 -5.21 -4.31 -13.41
C GLY A 90 -6.08 -3.44 -12.47
N ILE A 91 -7.33 -3.17 -12.86
CA ILE A 91 -8.27 -2.38 -12.03
C ILE A 91 -8.78 -3.22 -10.85
N GLU A 92 -9.02 -4.52 -11.07
CA GLU A 92 -9.42 -5.45 -10.01
C GLU A 92 -8.31 -5.57 -8.96
N CYS A 93 -7.04 -5.64 -9.39
CA CYS A 93 -5.94 -5.84 -8.45
C CYS A 93 -5.78 -4.70 -7.42
N ARG A 94 -5.94 -3.43 -7.81
CA ARG A 94 -5.87 -2.32 -6.83
C ARG A 94 -7.01 -2.40 -5.83
N THR A 95 -8.23 -2.65 -6.30
CA THR A 95 -9.43 -2.76 -5.46
C THR A 95 -9.30 -3.94 -4.50
N LEU A 96 -8.88 -5.11 -4.97
CA LEU A 96 -8.66 -6.30 -4.14
C LEU A 96 -7.63 -6.04 -3.03
N VAL A 97 -6.50 -5.40 -3.37
CA VAL A 97 -5.49 -5.06 -2.36
C VAL A 97 -6.03 -4.00 -1.39
N PHE A 98 -6.84 -3.06 -1.86
CA PHE A 98 -7.45 -2.05 -1.00
C PHE A 98 -8.48 -2.67 -0.04
N GLU A 99 -9.35 -3.56 -0.50
CA GLU A 99 -10.26 -4.33 0.36
C GLU A 99 -9.50 -5.13 1.41
N TYR A 100 -8.39 -5.77 1.02
CA TYR A 100 -7.51 -6.46 1.96
C TYR A 100 -6.88 -5.51 2.99
N VAL A 101 -6.48 -4.30 2.59
CA VAL A 101 -6.04 -3.24 3.52
C VAL A 101 -7.17 -2.89 4.49
N LEU A 102 -8.39 -2.63 4.00
CA LEU A 102 -9.54 -2.27 4.85
C LEU A 102 -9.88 -3.36 5.86
N TYR A 103 -9.74 -4.63 5.46
CA TYR A 103 -9.98 -5.78 6.33
C TYR A 103 -8.94 -5.91 7.47
N THR A 104 -7.67 -5.59 7.19
CA THR A 104 -6.53 -5.91 8.08
C THR A 104 -5.95 -4.69 8.81
N VAL A 105 -6.17 -3.47 8.33
CA VAL A 105 -5.44 -2.27 8.79
C VAL A 105 -5.67 -1.98 10.27
N ASN A 106 -6.87 -2.18 10.79
CA ASN A 106 -7.18 -1.89 12.18
C ASN A 106 -6.35 -2.80 13.11
N GLU A 107 -6.46 -4.11 12.93
CA GLU A 107 -5.74 -5.10 13.73
C GLU A 107 -4.22 -4.93 13.62
N THR A 108 -3.70 -4.78 12.39
CA THR A 108 -2.27 -4.73 12.13
C THR A 108 -1.60 -3.45 12.63
N VAL A 109 -2.33 -2.32 12.64
CA VAL A 109 -1.87 -1.07 13.27
C VAL A 109 -1.98 -1.13 14.79
N VAL A 110 -3.01 -1.79 15.32
CA VAL A 110 -3.18 -2.00 16.76
C VAL A 110 -2.04 -2.86 17.32
N SER A 111 -1.72 -3.96 16.63
CA SER A 111 -0.65 -4.89 16.99
C SER A 111 0.76 -4.40 16.65
N GLY A 112 0.89 -3.28 15.93
CA GLY A 112 2.18 -2.69 15.53
C GLY A 112 2.90 -3.42 14.39
N ARG A 113 2.21 -4.29 13.66
CA ARG A 113 2.79 -5.07 12.54
C ARG A 113 2.90 -4.24 11.26
N ASN A 114 2.00 -3.29 11.03
CA ASN A 114 2.00 -2.46 9.82
C ASN A 114 2.51 -1.03 10.08
N LEU A 115 3.84 -0.85 10.05
CA LEU A 115 4.48 0.45 10.25
C LEU A 115 4.26 1.42 9.09
N ASP A 116 3.95 0.93 7.89
CA ASP A 116 3.73 1.76 6.72
C ASP A 116 2.46 2.60 6.82
N PHE A 117 1.52 2.23 7.69
CA PHE A 117 0.39 3.08 8.06
C PHE A 117 0.84 4.47 8.52
N PHE A 118 1.88 4.53 9.37
CA PHE A 118 2.39 5.81 9.86
C PHE A 118 3.14 6.62 8.81
N ARG A 119 3.46 6.04 7.65
CA ARG A 119 4.11 6.73 6.52
C ARG A 119 3.10 7.21 5.48
N LEU A 120 1.81 6.95 5.67
CA LEU A 120 0.76 7.40 4.77
C LEU A 120 0.71 8.93 4.67
N LYS A 121 0.42 9.41 3.47
CA LYS A 121 -0.02 10.78 3.25
C LYS A 121 -1.47 10.92 3.72
N HIS A 122 -1.86 12.14 4.07
CA HIS A 122 -3.19 12.41 4.60
C HIS A 122 -4.33 12.08 3.62
N GLU A 123 -4.11 12.16 2.30
CA GLU A 123 -5.08 11.77 1.27
C GLU A 123 -5.40 10.28 1.32
N HIS A 124 -4.37 9.44 1.34
CA HIS A 124 -4.52 7.98 1.43
C HIS A 124 -5.08 7.54 2.79
N LEU A 125 -4.69 8.22 3.87
CA LEU A 125 -5.28 7.96 5.18
C LEU A 125 -6.78 8.28 5.18
N TYR A 126 -7.16 9.42 4.59
CA TYR A 126 -8.57 9.79 4.45
C TYR A 126 -9.33 8.73 3.65
N GLU A 127 -8.77 8.26 2.52
CA GLU A 127 -9.37 7.20 1.70
C GLU A 127 -9.63 5.91 2.50
N ILE A 128 -8.71 5.51 3.39
CA ILE A 128 -8.90 4.33 4.26
C ILE A 128 -9.96 4.60 5.33
N LEU A 129 -9.89 5.74 6.03
CA LEU A 129 -10.77 6.03 7.17
C LEU A 129 -12.21 6.35 6.75
N ASP A 130 -12.41 6.90 5.55
CA ASP A 130 -13.73 7.25 5.02
C ASP A 130 -14.44 6.04 4.39
N ALA A 131 -13.72 4.93 4.17
CA ALA A 131 -14.25 3.75 3.48
C ALA A 131 -15.31 3.00 4.31
N ASP A 132 -16.46 2.72 3.70
CA ASP A 132 -17.57 2.00 4.33
C ASP A 132 -17.22 0.55 4.73
N LEU A 133 -16.27 -0.07 4.03
CA LEU A 133 -15.86 -1.46 4.25
C LEU A 133 -14.70 -1.60 5.24
N LEU A 134 -14.31 -0.51 5.93
CA LEU A 134 -13.27 -0.56 6.94
C LEU A 134 -13.70 -1.52 8.08
N ASN A 135 -12.90 -2.55 8.33
CA ASN A 135 -13.21 -3.59 9.31
C ASN A 135 -12.88 -3.11 10.73
N VAL A 136 -13.86 -2.46 11.35
CA VAL A 136 -13.83 -1.94 12.73
C VAL A 136 -15.10 -2.34 13.47
N ASP A 137 -14.99 -2.58 14.77
CA ASP A 137 -16.15 -2.96 15.60
C ASP A 137 -17.10 -1.77 15.83
N ASN A 138 -16.54 -0.56 15.86
CA ASN A 138 -17.29 0.67 16.08
C ASN A 138 -16.47 1.91 15.69
N GLU A 139 -17.14 3.04 15.60
CA GLU A 139 -16.56 4.31 15.14
C GLU A 139 -15.47 4.87 16.07
N LEU A 140 -15.39 4.44 17.35
CA LEU A 140 -14.27 4.82 18.22
C LEU A 140 -12.94 4.29 17.68
N GLU A 141 -12.94 3.14 17.01
CA GLU A 141 -11.70 2.55 16.46
C GLU A 141 -11.16 3.36 15.29
N VAL A 142 -12.03 3.91 14.44
CA VAL A 142 -11.67 4.85 13.38
C VAL A 142 -10.95 6.07 13.98
N TRP A 143 -11.49 6.59 15.09
CA TRP A 143 -10.83 7.65 15.85
C TRP A 143 -9.49 7.24 16.43
N LEU A 144 -9.38 6.04 17.01
CA LEU A 144 -8.12 5.55 17.57
C LEU A 144 -7.05 5.39 16.47
N LEU A 145 -7.40 4.93 15.27
CA LEU A 145 -6.50 4.87 14.13
C LEU A 145 -6.02 6.26 13.71
N LEU A 146 -6.93 7.21 13.56
CA LEU A 146 -6.60 8.60 13.24
C LEU A 146 -5.69 9.20 14.32
N ARG A 147 -6.03 9.01 15.60
CA ARG A 147 -5.27 9.52 16.75
C ARG A 147 -3.86 8.94 16.76
N ARG A 148 -3.70 7.63 16.55
CA ARG A 148 -2.37 6.98 16.44
C ARG A 148 -1.54 7.59 15.33
N TRP A 149 -2.13 7.82 14.15
CA TRP A 149 -1.43 8.45 13.04
C TRP A 149 -0.99 9.89 13.34
N ILE A 150 -1.86 10.69 13.99
CA ILE A 150 -1.53 12.06 14.37
C ILE A 150 -0.40 12.08 15.41
N LEU A 151 -0.50 11.23 16.44
CA LEU A 151 0.48 11.20 17.52
C LEU A 151 1.88 10.80 17.05
N ALA A 152 1.99 9.98 16.00
CA ALA A 152 3.28 9.62 15.39
C ALA A 152 4.08 10.82 14.85
N ASP A 153 3.41 11.90 14.43
CA ASP A 153 4.06 13.17 14.07
C ASP A 153 3.16 14.35 14.41
N ARG A 154 3.01 14.57 15.72
CA ARG A 154 2.09 15.58 16.27
C ARG A 154 2.35 16.97 15.71
N LYS A 155 3.61 17.35 15.47
CA LYS A 155 3.98 18.71 15.05
C LYS A 155 3.44 19.03 13.65
N ASN A 156 3.57 18.10 12.71
CA ASN A 156 3.14 18.33 11.34
C ASN A 156 1.68 17.93 11.10
N ARG A 157 1.19 16.89 11.78
CA ARG A 157 -0.13 16.29 11.49
C ARG A 157 -1.29 16.95 12.21
N LEU A 158 -1.05 17.65 13.32
CA LEU A 158 -2.12 18.33 14.06
C LEU A 158 -2.86 19.37 13.20
N ARG A 159 -2.18 20.00 12.24
CA ARG A 159 -2.80 20.96 11.31
C ARG A 159 -3.84 20.30 10.39
N LEU A 160 -3.67 19.01 10.12
CA LEU A 160 -4.55 18.22 9.25
C LEU A 160 -5.75 17.63 10.02
N PHE A 161 -5.72 17.69 11.36
CA PHE A 161 -6.77 17.16 12.23
C PHE A 161 -8.17 17.62 11.81
N ARG A 162 -8.36 18.92 11.61
CA ARG A 162 -9.67 19.49 11.24
C ARG A 162 -10.24 18.93 9.94
N LYS A 163 -9.37 18.52 9.00
CA LYS A 163 -9.77 17.91 7.73
C LYS A 163 -10.10 16.44 7.93
N LEU A 164 -9.25 15.72 8.67
CA LEU A 164 -9.34 14.28 8.85
C LEU A 164 -10.45 13.87 9.82
N ILE A 165 -10.80 14.70 10.79
CA ILE A 165 -11.86 14.36 11.76
C ILE A 165 -13.25 14.22 11.11
N LYS A 166 -13.40 14.63 9.84
CA LYS A 166 -14.62 14.42 9.06
C LYS A 166 -14.83 12.97 8.63
N SER A 167 -13.77 12.16 8.60
CA SER A 167 -13.89 10.72 8.32
C SER A 167 -14.49 9.98 9.51
N VAL A 168 -14.61 10.61 10.67
CA VAL A 168 -15.25 10.04 11.86
C VAL A 168 -16.75 10.34 11.82
N ARG A 169 -17.57 9.30 11.79
CA ARG A 169 -19.03 9.35 11.70
C ARG A 169 -19.64 9.54 13.09
N TYR A 170 -19.57 10.76 13.62
CA TYR A 170 -19.98 11.05 15.01
C TYR A 170 -21.39 10.59 15.40
N TYR A 171 -22.33 10.52 14.44
CA TYR A 171 -23.69 10.04 14.68
C TYR A 171 -23.76 8.54 15.05
N GLN A 172 -22.68 7.78 14.84
CA GLN A 172 -22.55 6.37 15.19
C GLN A 172 -21.88 6.17 16.56
N LEU A 173 -21.42 7.24 17.21
CA LEU A 173 -20.84 7.17 18.55
C LEU A 173 -21.94 7.11 19.62
N ASN A 174 -21.74 6.26 20.62
CA ASN A 174 -22.58 6.26 21.80
C ASN A 174 -22.08 7.27 22.86
N ASP A 175 -22.96 7.69 23.79
CA ASP A 175 -22.66 8.71 24.81
C ASP A 175 -21.43 8.40 25.68
N LYS A 176 -21.08 7.11 25.84
CA LYS A 176 -19.88 6.69 26.56
C LYS A 176 -18.61 6.94 25.75
N GLN A 177 -18.65 6.69 24.45
CA GLN A 177 -17.53 6.90 23.52
C GLN A 177 -17.22 8.38 23.31
N VAL A 178 -18.23 9.25 23.30
CA VAL A 178 -18.05 10.71 23.18
C VAL A 178 -17.10 11.26 24.26
N ARG A 179 -17.05 10.65 25.45
CA ARG A 179 -16.16 11.07 26.54
C ARG A 179 -14.69 10.69 26.35
N PHE A 180 -14.37 9.81 25.39
CA PHE A 180 -13.00 9.35 25.08
C PHE A 180 -12.37 10.11 23.89
N TYR A 181 -13.08 11.08 23.32
CA TYR A 181 -12.56 12.06 22.36
C TYR A 181 -11.92 13.24 23.07
#